data_AF-A0A9J6FTS0-F1
#
_entry.id   AF-A0A9J6FTS0-F1
#
_cell.length_a   1.000
_cell.length_b   1.000
_cell.length_c   1.000
_cell.angle_alpha   90.00
_cell.angle_beta   90.00
_cell.angle_gamma   90.00
#
_symmetry.space_group_name_H-M   'P 1'
#
loop_
_entity.id
_entity.type
_entity.pdbx_description
1 polymer ?
#
loop_
_entity_poly.entity_id
_entity_poly.type
_entity_poly.pdbx_seq_one_letter_code
_entity_poly.pdbx_strand_id
1 'polypeptide(L)'
;MERRLKWDHKADFFLSSIGLSAGVGNLWRFPFLVFDNGGGAFLFVYLIVIVLVAKPLYYLEMFMGQFSSSGSMSVWAAFPLARGVGATMTVASLCLALYYNMYLSYALMYMYHCFGGHLPWSGCYGDWGANTHVCYIRKPNIRTCKAAAGRLYQRYKMQNMTFGVPVNATGKILYVPHRAYTTEMAGCVNATMSAAEHFFWDKVLKVSKGLHDVRPMNIDLTLCYFIVWVNIFIIISKGIKWFGKARDPRPGEHFV
;
A
#
# COMPACT_ATOMS: atom_id res chain seq x y z
N MET A 1 -10.40 -40.43 -9.21
CA MET A 1 -9.48 -39.37 -8.75
C MET A 1 -9.08 -38.57 -9.99
N GLU A 2 -9.55 -37.34 -10.12
CA GLU A 2 -9.20 -36.48 -11.26
C GLU A 2 -7.70 -36.16 -11.19
N ARG A 3 -6.97 -36.33 -12.29
CA ARG A 3 -5.52 -36.09 -12.33
C ARG A 3 -5.29 -34.58 -12.24
N ARG A 4 -4.55 -34.12 -11.22
CA ARG A 4 -4.15 -32.71 -11.11
C ARG A 4 -3.24 -32.32 -12.26
N LEU A 5 -3.45 -31.10 -12.75
CA LEU A 5 -2.59 -30.43 -13.71
C LEU A 5 -1.21 -30.19 -13.10
N LYS A 6 -0.16 -30.40 -13.90
CA LYS A 6 1.23 -30.08 -13.54
C LYS A 6 1.68 -28.82 -14.30
N TRP A 7 2.61 -28.08 -13.70
CA TRP A 7 3.28 -26.97 -14.40
C TRP A 7 4.10 -27.54 -15.56
N ASP A 8 4.03 -26.91 -16.73
CA ASP A 8 4.75 -27.36 -17.93
C ASP A 8 6.24 -27.01 -17.85
N HIS A 9 6.56 -25.87 -17.22
CA HIS A 9 7.93 -25.46 -16.93
C HIS A 9 8.14 -25.12 -15.45
N LYS A 10 9.31 -25.49 -14.93
CA LYS A 10 9.73 -25.12 -13.57
C LYS A 10 9.82 -23.60 -13.40
N ALA A 11 10.20 -22.88 -14.47
CA ALA A 11 10.28 -21.42 -14.47
C ALA A 11 8.92 -20.77 -14.20
N ASP A 12 7.83 -21.33 -14.73
CA ASP A 12 6.46 -20.79 -14.53
C ASP A 12 6.03 -20.91 -13.08
N PHE A 13 6.40 -22.01 -12.42
CA PHE A 13 6.22 -22.17 -10.97
C PHE A 13 7.03 -21.14 -10.19
N PHE A 14 8.33 -20.99 -10.48
CA PHE A 14 9.19 -20.02 -9.79
C PHE A 14 8.69 -18.58 -9.95
N LEU A 15 8.31 -18.18 -11.16
CA LEU A 15 7.79 -16.83 -11.43
C LEU A 15 6.48 -16.58 -10.70
N SER A 16 5.59 -17.58 -10.64
CA SER A 16 4.34 -17.51 -9.88
C SER A 16 4.59 -17.35 -8.38
N SER A 17 5.56 -18.07 -7.81
CA SER A 17 5.95 -17.92 -6.40
C SER A 17 6.56 -16.55 -6.09
N ILE A 18 7.39 -16.01 -6.99
CA ILE A 18 7.93 -14.65 -6.86
C ILE A 18 6.80 -13.62 -6.91
N GLY A 19 5.85 -13.78 -7.84
CA GLY A 19 4.69 -12.91 -7.95
C GLY A 19 3.79 -12.92 -6.70
N LEU A 20 3.61 -14.08 -6.06
CA LEU A 20 2.90 -14.19 -4.79
C LEU A 20 3.66 -13.51 -3.63
N SER A 21 4.99 -13.57 -3.65
CA SER A 21 5.85 -13.04 -2.57
C SER A 21 6.10 -11.53 -2.70
N ALA A 22 6.08 -11.00 -3.92
CA ALA A 22 6.31 -9.60 -4.23
C ALA A 22 5.01 -8.78 -4.12
N GLY A 23 4.72 -8.27 -2.93
CA GLY A 23 3.55 -7.40 -2.69
C GLY A 23 3.88 -5.91 -2.73
N VAL A 24 2.83 -5.07 -2.80
CA VAL A 24 2.93 -3.61 -2.67
C VAL A 24 3.67 -3.21 -1.39
N GLY A 25 3.52 -3.98 -0.30
CA GLY A 25 4.25 -3.74 0.95
C GLY A 25 5.76 -3.68 0.81
N ASN A 26 6.35 -4.47 -0.11
CA ASN A 26 7.80 -4.45 -0.34
C ASN A 26 8.27 -3.13 -0.99
N LEU A 27 7.38 -2.42 -1.70
CA LEU A 27 7.70 -1.18 -2.41
C LEU A 27 7.76 0.05 -1.50
N TRP A 28 6.89 0.14 -0.49
CA TRP A 28 6.78 1.36 0.33
C TRP A 28 6.99 1.10 1.83
N ARG A 29 6.42 0.01 2.37
CA ARG A 29 6.49 -0.28 3.81
C ARG A 29 7.90 -0.67 4.21
N PHE A 30 8.58 -1.53 3.43
CA PHE A 30 9.95 -1.94 3.75
C PHE A 30 10.93 -0.75 3.78
N PRO A 31 11.02 0.11 2.75
CA PRO A 31 11.88 1.30 2.81
C PRO A 31 11.53 2.24 3.97
N PHE A 32 10.24 2.41 4.26
CA PHE A 32 9.78 3.25 5.37
C PHE A 32 10.24 2.69 6.72
N LEU A 33 10.09 1.39 6.97
CA LEU A 33 10.56 0.75 8.20
C LEU A 33 12.08 0.81 8.35
N VAL A 34 12.82 0.60 7.26
CA VAL A 34 14.29 0.73 7.25
C VAL A 34 14.67 2.14 7.68
N PHE A 35 14.04 3.17 7.11
CA PHE A 35 14.34 4.56 7.44
C PHE A 35 14.04 4.88 8.93
N ASP A 36 12.90 4.44 9.44
CA ASP A 36 12.45 4.74 10.80
C ASP A 36 13.25 3.98 11.88
N ASN A 37 13.73 2.77 11.57
CA ASN A 37 14.42 1.89 12.53
C ASN A 37 15.96 1.95 12.44
N GLY A 38 16.54 3.08 12.03
CA GLY A 38 18.00 3.26 12.04
C GLY A 38 18.72 2.73 10.79
N GLY A 39 18.02 2.64 9.65
CA GLY A 39 18.60 2.40 8.34
C GLY A 39 19.30 1.03 8.23
N GLY A 40 20.61 1.07 8.01
CA GLY A 40 21.42 -0.12 7.76
C GLY A 40 21.46 -1.13 8.91
N ALA A 41 21.34 -0.67 10.17
CA ALA A 41 21.34 -1.55 11.34
C ALA A 41 20.11 -2.47 11.36
N PHE A 42 18.94 -1.92 11.03
CA PHE A 42 17.71 -2.71 10.86
C PHE A 42 17.86 -3.74 9.75
N LEU A 43 18.50 -3.37 8.63
CA LEU A 43 18.67 -4.26 7.48
C LEU A 43 19.54 -5.48 7.83
N PHE A 44 20.58 -5.31 8.65
CA PHE A 44 21.40 -6.42 9.14
C PHE A 44 20.59 -7.42 9.98
N VAL A 45 19.82 -6.94 10.96
CA VAL A 45 18.94 -7.79 11.78
C VAL A 45 17.88 -8.47 10.93
N TYR A 46 17.29 -7.72 9.98
CA TYR A 46 16.29 -8.22 9.05
C TYR A 46 16.81 -9.40 8.19
N LEU A 47 18.06 -9.33 7.70
CA LEU A 47 18.68 -10.42 6.96
C LEU A 47 18.88 -11.68 7.81
N ILE A 48 19.30 -11.53 9.07
CA ILE A 48 19.46 -12.66 10.00
C ILE A 48 18.10 -13.34 10.22
N VAL A 49 17.04 -12.56 10.49
CA VAL A 49 15.69 -13.09 10.70
C VAL A 49 15.16 -13.78 9.43
N ILE A 50 15.44 -13.24 8.24
CA ILE A 50 15.05 -13.91 6.99
C ILE A 50 15.71 -15.28 6.87
N VAL A 51 17.02 -15.37 7.11
CA VAL A 51 17.76 -16.63 6.93
C VAL A 51 17.37 -17.66 7.98
N LEU A 52 17.19 -17.26 9.23
CA LEU A 52 16.94 -18.17 10.35
C LEU A 52 15.46 -18.53 10.55
N VAL A 53 14.53 -17.64 10.20
CA VAL A 53 13.10 -17.82 10.47
C VAL A 53 12.29 -17.90 9.19
N ALA A 54 12.39 -16.89 8.32
CA ALA A 54 11.53 -16.82 7.14
C ALA A 54 11.81 -17.93 6.12
N LYS A 55 13.09 -18.20 5.82
CA LYS A 55 13.50 -19.22 4.85
C LYS A 55 13.09 -20.63 5.29
N PRO A 56 13.32 -21.07 6.54
CA PRO A 56 12.83 -22.37 7.01
C PRO A 56 11.31 -22.51 6.97
N LEU A 57 10.56 -21.48 7.39
CA LEU A 57 9.09 -21.49 7.35
C LEU A 57 8.56 -21.58 5.91
N TYR A 58 9.15 -20.81 4.99
CA TYR A 58 8.79 -20.86 3.58
C TYR A 58 9.04 -22.25 2.97
N TYR A 59 10.19 -22.87 3.28
CA TYR A 59 10.45 -24.22 2.82
C TYR A 59 9.51 -25.26 3.44
N LEU A 60 9.19 -25.14 4.73
CA LEU A 60 8.24 -26.03 5.39
C LEU A 60 6.89 -26.01 4.66
N GLU A 61 6.36 -24.82 4.37
CA GLU A 61 5.08 -24.67 3.65
C GLU A 61 5.15 -25.25 2.24
N MET A 62 6.24 -25.00 1.51
CA MET A 62 6.45 -25.57 0.17
C MET A 62 6.55 -27.10 0.18
N PHE A 63 7.29 -27.68 1.13
CA PHE A 63 7.39 -29.13 1.27
C PHE A 63 6.05 -29.76 1.64
N MET A 64 5.30 -29.16 2.58
CA MET A 64 3.97 -29.63 2.95
C MET A 64 2.99 -29.55 1.77
N GLY A 65 3.03 -28.48 0.98
CA GLY A 65 2.20 -28.31 -0.21
C GLY A 65 2.51 -29.35 -1.29
N GLN A 66 3.80 -29.59 -1.57
CA GLN A 66 4.23 -30.58 -2.56
C GLN A 66 3.93 -32.01 -2.13
N PHE A 67 4.27 -32.37 -0.88
CA PHE A 67 4.07 -33.73 -0.36
C PHE A 67 2.59 -34.10 -0.24
N SER A 68 1.76 -33.20 0.31
CA SER A 68 0.33 -33.48 0.50
C SER A 68 -0.48 -33.37 -0.80
N SER A 69 0.02 -32.63 -1.80
CA SER A 69 -0.65 -32.34 -3.08
C SER A 69 -2.12 -31.87 -2.91
N SER A 70 -2.39 -31.24 -1.78
CA SER A 70 -3.70 -31.00 -1.19
C SER A 70 -3.91 -29.51 -0.93
N GLY A 71 -5.18 -29.08 -0.84
CA GLY A 71 -5.50 -27.70 -0.49
C GLY A 71 -5.27 -27.43 1.00
N SER A 72 -5.16 -26.17 1.39
CA SER A 72 -4.87 -25.76 2.79
C SER A 72 -5.78 -26.42 3.83
N MET A 73 -7.07 -26.59 3.54
CA MET A 73 -8.01 -27.29 4.42
C MET A 73 -7.72 -28.78 4.57
N SER A 74 -7.36 -29.46 3.48
CA SER A 74 -7.17 -30.92 3.48
C SER A 74 -5.78 -31.33 3.97
N VAL A 75 -4.75 -30.48 3.85
CA VAL A 75 -3.42 -30.75 4.43
C VAL A 75 -3.51 -30.96 5.95
N TRP A 76 -4.24 -30.09 6.64
CA TRP A 76 -4.39 -30.14 8.10
C TRP A 76 -5.40 -31.20 8.58
N ALA A 77 -6.11 -31.88 7.68
CA ALA A 77 -7.01 -32.97 8.04
C ALA A 77 -6.27 -34.17 8.67
N ALA A 78 -4.98 -34.34 8.33
CA ALA A 78 -4.08 -35.36 8.88
C ALA A 78 -3.80 -35.18 10.38
N PHE A 79 -3.90 -33.95 10.90
CA PHE A 79 -3.69 -33.64 12.32
C PHE A 79 -4.99 -33.05 12.91
N PRO A 80 -5.84 -33.86 13.59
CA PRO A 80 -7.15 -33.44 14.06
C PRO A 80 -7.13 -32.17 14.94
N LEU A 81 -6.09 -32.01 15.76
CA LEU A 81 -5.89 -30.85 16.63
C LEU A 81 -5.61 -29.55 15.84
N ALA A 82 -4.99 -29.67 14.66
CA ALA A 82 -4.58 -28.53 13.84
C ALA A 82 -5.56 -28.24 12.69
N ARG A 83 -6.72 -28.91 12.62
CA ARG A 83 -7.74 -28.67 11.57
C ARG A 83 -8.21 -27.22 11.49
N GLY A 84 -8.23 -26.51 12.62
CA GLY A 84 -8.57 -25.09 12.67
C GLY A 84 -7.61 -24.20 11.87
N VAL A 85 -6.34 -24.60 11.75
CA VAL A 85 -5.30 -23.83 11.03
C VAL A 85 -5.67 -23.65 9.57
N GLY A 86 -6.11 -24.72 8.89
CA GLY A 86 -6.55 -24.65 7.50
C GLY A 86 -7.71 -23.66 7.32
N ALA A 87 -8.69 -23.69 8.23
CA ALA A 87 -9.85 -22.79 8.18
C ALA A 87 -9.42 -21.33 8.36
N THR A 88 -8.54 -21.07 9.33
CA THR A 88 -7.97 -19.73 9.55
C THR A 88 -7.18 -19.24 8.34
N MET A 89 -6.39 -20.10 7.69
CA MET A 89 -5.67 -19.74 6.45
C MET A 89 -6.63 -19.31 5.34
N THR A 90 -7.72 -20.07 5.12
CA THR A 90 -8.72 -19.73 4.10
C THR A 90 -9.45 -18.43 4.43
N VAL A 91 -9.89 -18.23 5.67
CA VAL A 91 -10.55 -16.97 6.09
C VAL A 91 -9.59 -15.78 5.96
N ALA A 92 -8.34 -15.92 6.41
CA ALA A 92 -7.33 -14.87 6.27
C ALA A 92 -7.09 -14.52 4.78
N SER A 93 -7.00 -15.52 3.91
CA SER A 93 -6.86 -15.31 2.46
C SER A 93 -8.06 -14.57 1.85
N LEU A 94 -9.28 -14.86 2.32
CA LEU A 94 -10.49 -14.16 1.90
C LEU A 94 -10.48 -12.69 2.36
N CYS A 95 -10.13 -12.43 3.61
CA CYS A 95 -10.01 -11.07 4.14
C CYS A 95 -8.95 -10.26 3.37
N LEU A 96 -7.80 -10.88 3.06
CA LEU A 96 -6.76 -10.26 2.24
C LEU A 96 -7.27 -9.96 0.83
N ALA A 97 -8.00 -10.88 0.20
CA ALA A 97 -8.55 -10.66 -1.14
C ALA A 97 -9.50 -9.44 -1.18
N LEU A 98 -10.38 -9.28 -0.18
CA LEU A 98 -11.29 -8.13 -0.10
C LEU A 98 -10.54 -6.80 0.02
N TYR A 99 -9.55 -6.74 0.90
CA TYR A 99 -8.80 -5.52 1.19
C TYR A 99 -7.75 -5.18 0.10
N TYR A 100 -6.98 -6.15 -0.38
CA TYR A 100 -5.94 -5.90 -1.39
C TYR A 100 -6.51 -5.50 -2.75
N ASN A 101 -7.68 -6.03 -3.14
CA ASN A 101 -8.34 -5.63 -4.38
C ASN A 101 -8.74 -4.15 -4.38
N MET A 102 -8.95 -3.55 -3.20
CA MET A 102 -9.17 -2.11 -3.06
C MET A 102 -7.92 -1.27 -3.38
N TYR A 103 -6.71 -1.74 -3.06
CA TYR A 103 -5.49 -1.05 -3.49
C TYR A 103 -5.31 -1.09 -5.00
N LEU A 104 -5.65 -2.22 -5.60
CA LEU A 104 -5.57 -2.40 -7.04
C LEU A 104 -6.59 -1.51 -7.76
N SER A 105 -7.78 -1.29 -7.20
CA SER A 105 -8.75 -0.35 -7.76
C SER A 105 -8.29 1.10 -7.68
N TYR A 106 -7.61 1.51 -6.61
CA TYR A 106 -6.94 2.83 -6.57
C TYR A 106 -5.90 2.95 -7.69
N ALA A 107 -5.02 1.97 -7.83
CA ALA A 107 -3.99 1.98 -8.87
C ALA A 107 -4.60 2.05 -10.27
N LEU A 108 -5.68 1.31 -10.53
CA LEU A 108 -6.41 1.33 -11.80
C LEU A 108 -7.04 2.70 -12.08
N MET A 109 -7.63 3.34 -11.07
CA MET A 109 -8.19 4.69 -11.19
C MET A 109 -7.12 5.73 -11.52
N TYR A 110 -5.98 5.68 -10.81
CA TYR A 110 -4.84 6.55 -11.12
C TYR A 110 -4.28 6.28 -12.53
N MET A 111 -4.19 5.01 -12.93
CA MET A 111 -3.76 4.62 -14.28
C MET A 111 -4.70 5.21 -15.34
N TYR A 112 -6.01 5.15 -15.14
CA TYR A 112 -6.98 5.75 -16.04
C TYR A 112 -6.76 7.27 -16.21
N HIS A 113 -6.54 7.98 -15.10
CA HIS A 113 -6.29 9.42 -15.14
C HIS A 113 -4.93 9.80 -15.79
N CYS A 114 -3.97 8.89 -15.88
CA CYS A 114 -2.71 9.11 -16.61
C CYS A 114 -2.90 9.20 -18.12
N PHE A 115 -3.99 8.66 -18.67
CA PHE A 115 -4.31 8.78 -20.11
C PHE A 115 -4.97 10.11 -20.48
N GLY A 116 -5.30 10.96 -19.49
CA GLY A 116 -5.83 12.30 -19.73
C GLY A 116 -4.76 13.30 -20.20
N GLY A 117 -5.19 14.39 -20.85
CA GLY A 117 -4.27 15.42 -21.35
C GLY A 117 -3.49 16.18 -20.26
N HIS A 118 -3.99 16.19 -19.03
CA HIS A 118 -3.27 16.69 -17.86
C HIS A 118 -3.54 15.79 -16.64
N LEU A 119 -2.57 15.71 -15.72
CA LEU A 119 -2.73 14.94 -14.49
C LEU A 119 -3.58 15.74 -13.48
N PRO A 120 -4.72 15.22 -12.99
CA PRO A 120 -5.59 15.96 -12.07
C PRO A 120 -4.89 16.42 -10.79
N TRP A 121 -3.98 15.60 -10.26
CA TRP A 121 -3.20 15.88 -9.04
C TRP A 121 -1.98 16.80 -9.23
N SER A 122 -1.71 17.25 -10.47
CA SER A 122 -0.61 18.19 -10.74
C SER A 122 -0.92 19.62 -10.34
N GLY A 123 -2.20 19.98 -10.26
CA GLY A 123 -2.68 21.32 -9.95
C GLY A 123 -4.00 21.32 -9.20
N CYS A 124 -4.37 22.49 -8.68
CA CYS A 124 -5.65 22.70 -8.03
C CYS A 124 -6.68 23.13 -9.09
N TYR A 125 -7.19 22.16 -9.85
CA TYR A 125 -8.14 22.42 -10.94
C TYR A 125 -9.59 22.30 -10.49
N GLY A 126 -10.45 23.17 -11.03
CA GLY A 126 -11.89 23.13 -10.75
C GLY A 126 -12.58 21.87 -11.30
N ASP A 127 -12.04 21.26 -12.36
CA ASP A 127 -12.67 20.15 -13.09
C ASP A 127 -12.92 18.90 -12.24
N TRP A 128 -12.03 18.63 -11.28
CA TRP A 128 -12.20 17.54 -10.33
C TRP A 128 -12.75 18.00 -8.97
N GLY A 129 -13.02 19.30 -8.82
CA GLY A 129 -13.58 19.91 -7.60
C GLY A 129 -12.55 20.37 -6.58
N ALA A 130 -11.34 20.78 -6.98
CA ALA A 130 -10.32 21.24 -6.04
C ALA A 130 -10.76 22.49 -5.28
N ASN A 131 -10.66 22.48 -3.95
CA ASN A 131 -10.86 23.68 -3.14
C ASN A 131 -9.59 24.55 -3.18
N THR A 132 -9.64 25.67 -3.90
CA THR A 132 -8.52 26.60 -4.09
C THR A 132 -8.03 27.26 -2.80
N HIS A 133 -8.84 27.29 -1.74
CA HIS A 133 -8.43 27.83 -0.43
C HIS A 133 -7.61 26.84 0.41
N VAL A 134 -7.74 25.54 0.14
CA VAL A 134 -7.13 24.46 0.93
C VAL A 134 -5.92 23.86 0.19
N CYS A 135 -6.00 23.86 -1.15
CA CYS A 135 -5.05 23.21 -2.04
C CYS A 135 -3.87 24.12 -2.42
N TYR A 136 -2.66 23.57 -2.40
CA TYR A 136 -1.47 24.21 -2.97
C TYR A 136 -0.62 23.25 -3.81
N ILE A 137 0.17 23.81 -4.73
CA ILE A 137 1.10 23.06 -5.58
C ILE A 137 2.47 23.06 -4.90
N ARG A 138 3.06 21.87 -4.72
CA ARG A 138 4.44 21.74 -4.20
C ARG A 138 5.43 22.23 -5.26
N LYS A 139 5.95 23.44 -5.08
CA LYS A 139 7.05 24.02 -5.85
C LYS A 139 8.19 24.39 -4.90
N PRO A 140 9.47 24.39 -5.34
CA PRO A 140 10.61 24.69 -4.47
C PRO A 140 10.50 26.05 -3.77
N ASN A 141 9.86 27.04 -4.41
CA ASN A 141 9.69 28.40 -3.87
C ASN A 141 8.39 28.59 -3.08
N ILE A 142 7.53 27.57 -2.98
CA ILE A 142 6.22 27.67 -2.34
C ILE A 142 6.19 26.77 -1.10
N ARG A 143 5.90 27.37 0.06
CA ARG A 143 5.81 26.70 1.36
C ARG A 143 4.52 27.07 2.06
N THR A 144 3.97 26.16 2.86
CA THR A 144 2.79 26.47 3.67
C THR A 144 3.19 27.30 4.89
N CYS A 145 2.32 28.21 5.33
CA CYS A 145 2.58 29.01 6.53
C CYS A 145 2.71 28.11 7.79
N LYS A 146 2.00 26.97 7.81
CA LYS A 146 2.17 25.94 8.86
C LYS A 146 3.58 25.31 8.84
N ALA A 147 4.12 25.00 7.67
CA ALA A 147 5.49 24.47 7.55
C ALA A 147 6.54 25.52 7.90
N ALA A 148 6.33 26.78 7.50
CA ALA A 148 7.19 27.90 7.88
C ALA A 148 7.23 28.10 9.40
N ALA A 149 6.05 28.13 10.05
CA ALA A 149 5.93 28.15 11.51
C ALA A 149 6.64 26.95 12.16
N GLY A 150 6.50 25.75 11.60
CA GLY A 150 7.18 24.54 12.09
C GLY A 150 8.71 24.63 12.01
N ARG A 151 9.27 25.20 10.93
CA ARG A 151 10.73 25.42 10.82
C ARG A 151 11.23 26.44 11.83
N LEU A 152 10.50 27.53 12.03
CA LEU A 152 10.81 28.51 13.05
C LEU A 152 10.80 27.87 14.44
N TYR A 153 9.78 27.05 14.73
CA TYR A 153 9.71 26.29 15.98
C TYR A 153 10.93 25.38 16.13
N GLN A 154 11.28 24.56 15.14
CA GLN A 154 12.44 23.66 15.25
C GLN A 154 13.77 24.42 15.45
N ARG A 155 13.95 25.57 14.78
CA ARG A 155 15.15 26.39 14.91
C ARG A 155 15.28 27.05 16.29
N TYR A 156 14.16 27.48 16.87
CA TYR A 156 14.14 28.27 18.11
C TYR A 156 13.61 27.51 19.34
N LYS A 157 13.26 26.21 19.21
CA LYS A 157 12.67 25.40 20.30
C LYS A 157 13.52 25.36 21.58
N MET A 158 14.84 25.42 21.43
CA MET A 158 15.81 25.37 22.54
C MET A 158 16.11 26.76 23.11
N GLN A 159 15.58 27.84 22.51
CA GLN A 159 15.82 29.21 22.94
C GLN A 159 14.63 29.72 23.76
N ASN A 160 14.87 30.09 25.02
CA ASN A 160 13.85 30.68 25.91
C ASN A 160 13.75 32.20 25.69
N MET A 161 13.31 32.61 24.50
CA MET A 161 13.04 34.02 24.20
C MET A 161 11.67 34.43 24.77
N THR A 162 11.64 35.56 25.47
CA THR A 162 10.41 36.20 25.99
C THR A 162 9.97 37.41 25.16
N PHE A 163 10.84 37.91 24.29
CA PHE A 163 10.60 39.09 23.45
C PHE A 163 10.68 38.72 21.97
N GLY A 164 9.63 39.03 21.19
CA GLY A 164 9.56 38.72 19.76
C GLY A 164 8.14 38.58 19.24
N VAL A 165 8.00 38.02 18.04
CA VAL A 165 6.69 37.72 17.43
C VAL A 165 6.22 36.35 17.92
N PRO A 166 4.98 36.22 18.44
CA PRO A 166 4.44 34.93 18.85
C PRO A 166 4.09 34.08 17.63
N VAL A 167 4.70 32.91 17.51
CA VAL A 167 4.39 31.92 16.47
C VAL A 167 3.66 30.75 17.11
N ASN A 168 2.46 30.44 16.62
CA ASN A 168 1.73 29.24 17.01
C ASN A 168 2.14 28.08 16.09
N ALA A 169 2.97 27.18 16.61
CA ALA A 169 3.35 25.96 15.93
C ALA A 169 2.93 24.77 16.81
N THR A 170 2.11 23.87 16.27
CA THR A 170 1.72 22.62 16.96
C THR A 170 1.08 22.84 18.34
N GLY A 171 0.33 23.93 18.52
CA GLY A 171 -0.38 24.23 19.77
C GLY A 171 0.48 24.80 20.90
N LYS A 172 1.76 25.11 20.63
CA LYS A 172 2.64 25.84 21.55
C LYS A 172 3.01 27.19 20.96
N ILE A 173 3.01 28.22 21.80
CA ILE A 173 3.41 29.59 21.44
C ILE A 173 4.89 29.74 21.76
N LEU A 174 5.68 30.13 20.76
CA LEU A 174 7.10 30.45 20.90
C LEU A 174 7.36 31.87 20.37
N TYR A 175 8.18 32.65 21.06
CA TYR A 175 8.60 33.97 20.60
C TYR A 175 9.84 33.86 19.72
N VAL A 176 9.78 34.48 18.54
CA VAL A 176 10.82 34.39 17.51
C VAL A 176 11.27 35.80 17.10
N PRO A 177 12.56 36.02 16.75
CA PRO A 177 13.02 37.33 16.28
C PRO A 177 12.24 37.81 15.05
N HIS A 178 11.88 39.11 15.03
CA HIS A 178 11.07 39.69 13.95
C HIS A 178 11.68 39.49 12.56
N ARG A 179 13.01 39.64 12.42
CA ARG A 179 13.71 39.41 11.13
C ARG A 179 13.54 37.98 10.63
N ALA A 180 13.74 37.00 11.51
CA ALA A 180 13.60 35.59 11.16
C ALA A 180 12.15 35.25 10.79
N TYR A 181 11.18 35.82 11.53
CA TYR A 181 9.76 35.68 11.22
C TYR A 181 9.43 36.21 9.82
N THR A 182 9.81 37.45 9.50
CA THR A 182 9.50 38.06 8.20
C THR A 182 10.15 37.31 7.04
N THR A 183 11.39 36.85 7.18
CA THR A 183 12.09 36.12 6.10
C THR A 183 11.52 34.72 5.87
N GLU A 184 11.12 34.01 6.92
CA GLU A 184 10.58 32.65 6.80
C GLU A 184 9.09 32.63 6.44
N MET A 185 8.31 33.63 6.86
CA MET A 185 6.90 33.76 6.49
C MET A 185 6.68 34.45 5.14
N ALA A 186 7.67 35.18 4.62
CA ALA A 186 7.59 35.77 3.28
C ALA A 186 7.33 34.67 2.22
N GLY A 187 6.28 34.89 1.43
CA GLY A 187 5.86 33.99 0.34
C GLY A 187 5.21 32.68 0.79
N CYS A 188 4.78 32.57 2.05
CA CYS A 188 4.03 31.39 2.48
C CYS A 188 2.58 31.42 1.98
N VAL A 189 2.03 30.24 1.68
CA VAL A 189 0.63 30.07 1.27
C VAL A 189 -0.17 29.54 2.46
N ASN A 190 -1.34 30.14 2.70
CA ASN A 190 -2.26 29.73 3.77
C ASN A 190 -3.11 28.51 3.35
N ALA A 191 -2.43 27.45 2.94
CA ALA A 191 -3.03 26.19 2.48
C ALA A 191 -2.62 25.04 3.40
N THR A 192 -3.50 24.03 3.53
CA THR A 192 -3.30 22.91 4.45
C THR A 192 -2.84 21.64 3.76
N MET A 193 -3.21 21.42 2.50
CA MET A 193 -2.99 20.15 1.80
C MET A 193 -2.42 20.36 0.39
N SER A 194 -1.53 19.47 -0.02
CA SER A 194 -0.99 19.50 -1.39
C SER A 194 -2.03 19.03 -2.41
N ALA A 195 -1.91 19.44 -3.68
CA ALA A 195 -2.85 19.03 -4.74
C ALA A 195 -3.04 17.51 -4.85
N ALA A 196 -1.96 16.73 -4.77
CA ALA A 196 -2.03 15.27 -4.80
C ALA A 196 -2.71 14.66 -3.57
N GLU A 197 -2.45 15.23 -2.40
CA GLU A 197 -3.09 14.81 -1.15
C GLU A 197 -4.59 15.14 -1.16
N HIS A 198 -4.95 16.35 -1.59
CA HIS A 198 -6.34 16.77 -1.71
C HIS A 198 -7.09 15.90 -2.73
N PHE A 199 -6.48 15.59 -3.87
CA PHE A 199 -7.06 14.70 -4.87
C PHE A 199 -7.34 13.30 -4.29
N PHE A 200 -6.41 12.73 -3.52
CA PHE A 200 -6.60 11.41 -2.94
C PHE A 200 -7.71 11.37 -1.88
N TRP A 201 -7.70 12.31 -0.92
CA TRP A 201 -8.66 12.28 0.19
C TRP A 201 -10.09 12.67 -0.23
N ASP A 202 -10.22 13.68 -1.09
CA ASP A 202 -11.53 14.26 -1.43
C ASP A 202 -12.14 13.64 -2.69
N LYS A 203 -11.35 13.46 -3.76
CA LYS A 203 -11.87 12.93 -5.03
C LYS A 203 -11.89 11.40 -5.08
N VAL A 204 -10.78 10.75 -4.69
CA VAL A 204 -10.65 9.27 -4.76
C VAL A 204 -11.38 8.60 -3.60
N LEU A 205 -11.02 8.93 -2.36
CA LEU A 205 -11.55 8.26 -1.18
C LEU A 205 -12.93 8.78 -0.74
N LYS A 206 -13.20 10.08 -0.88
CA LYS A 206 -14.41 10.74 -0.33
C LYS A 206 -14.64 10.37 1.13
N VAL A 207 -13.60 10.50 1.96
CA VAL A 207 -13.60 10.01 3.34
C VAL A 207 -14.71 10.67 4.17
N SER A 208 -15.47 9.85 4.89
CA SER A 208 -16.51 10.31 5.81
C SER A 208 -15.92 10.85 7.11
N LYS A 209 -16.71 11.63 7.86
CA LYS A 209 -16.25 12.21 9.14
C LYS A 209 -16.11 11.18 10.26
N GLY A 210 -16.66 9.98 10.07
CA GLY A 210 -16.59 8.87 11.02
C GLY A 210 -17.36 7.65 10.55
N LEU A 211 -17.27 6.57 11.31
CA LEU A 211 -17.90 5.28 10.99
C LEU A 211 -19.45 5.38 10.91
N HIS A 212 -20.04 6.31 11.66
CA HIS A 212 -21.49 6.54 11.70
C HIS A 212 -22.03 7.36 10.50
N ASP A 213 -21.16 8.04 9.74
CA ASP A 213 -21.54 8.83 8.57
C ASP A 213 -21.32 7.98 7.29
N VAL A 214 -22.29 7.10 7.00
CA VAL A 214 -22.24 6.28 5.77
C VAL A 214 -22.69 7.13 4.59
N ARG A 215 -21.71 7.59 3.81
CA ARG A 215 -21.93 8.36 2.58
C ARG A 215 -22.33 7.45 1.42
N PRO A 216 -22.96 8.02 0.37
CA PRO A 216 -23.21 7.28 -0.85
C PRO A 216 -21.90 6.75 -1.45
N MET A 217 -22.00 5.57 -2.04
CA MET A 217 -20.86 4.86 -2.60
C MET A 217 -20.20 5.66 -3.74
N ASN A 218 -18.87 5.73 -3.76
CA ASN A 218 -18.14 6.40 -4.83
C ASN A 218 -18.21 5.54 -6.11
N ILE A 219 -19.01 5.98 -7.08
CA ILE A 219 -19.29 5.22 -8.32
C ILE A 219 -18.00 4.95 -9.10
N ASP A 220 -17.14 5.96 -9.28
CA ASP A 220 -15.87 5.85 -10.02
C ASP A 220 -14.99 4.72 -9.47
N LEU A 221 -14.85 4.68 -8.13
CA LEU A 221 -14.05 3.68 -7.43
C LEU A 221 -14.71 2.30 -7.43
N THR A 222 -16.04 2.25 -7.34
CA THR A 222 -16.80 0.99 -7.38
C THR A 222 -16.68 0.32 -8.74
N LEU A 223 -16.76 1.10 -9.82
CA LEU A 223 -16.53 0.58 -11.17
C LEU A 223 -15.12 0.03 -11.32
N CYS A 224 -14.10 0.75 -10.84
CA CYS A 224 -12.72 0.25 -10.84
C CYS A 224 -12.58 -1.05 -10.03
N TYR A 225 -13.22 -1.13 -8.85
CA TYR A 225 -13.22 -2.33 -8.02
C TYR A 225 -13.91 -3.51 -8.71
N PHE A 226 -15.05 -3.28 -9.36
CA PHE A 226 -15.74 -4.30 -10.14
C PHE A 226 -14.87 -4.80 -11.31
N ILE A 227 -14.22 -3.90 -12.05
CA ILE A 227 -13.29 -4.26 -13.13
C ILE A 227 -12.14 -5.13 -12.60
N VAL A 228 -11.57 -4.78 -11.45
CA VAL A 228 -10.52 -5.59 -10.80
C VAL A 228 -11.02 -6.99 -10.48
N TRP A 229 -12.20 -7.14 -9.88
CA TRP A 229 -12.78 -8.45 -9.60
C TRP A 229 -13.07 -9.26 -10.86
N VAL A 230 -13.58 -8.64 -11.91
CA VAL A 230 -13.81 -9.30 -13.20
C VAL A 230 -12.49 -9.79 -13.81
N ASN A 231 -11.44 -8.96 -13.79
CA ASN A 231 -10.12 -9.36 -14.28
C ASN A 231 -9.57 -10.55 -13.48
N ILE A 232 -9.63 -10.49 -12.15
CA ILE A 232 -9.20 -11.59 -11.28
C ILE A 232 -10.03 -12.85 -11.56
N PHE A 233 -11.34 -12.72 -11.71
CA PHE A 233 -12.21 -13.85 -12.03
C PHE A 233 -11.87 -14.47 -13.38
N ILE A 234 -11.61 -13.67 -14.43
CA ILE A 234 -11.20 -14.16 -15.74
C ILE A 234 -9.85 -14.90 -15.65
N ILE A 235 -8.91 -14.36 -14.87
CA ILE A 235 -7.59 -14.97 -14.67
C ILE A 235 -7.72 -16.30 -13.91
N ILE A 236 -8.52 -16.34 -12.84
CA ILE A 236 -8.68 -17.53 -11.99
C ILE A 236 -9.56 -18.60 -12.65
N SER A 237 -10.63 -18.21 -13.36
CA SER A 237 -11.56 -19.16 -14.00
C SER A 237 -10.90 -20.01 -15.08
N LYS A 238 -9.88 -19.47 -15.77
CA LYS A 238 -9.04 -20.24 -16.69
C LYS A 238 -7.97 -21.07 -15.98
N GLY A 239 -7.79 -20.87 -14.67
CA GLY A 239 -6.90 -21.63 -13.80
C GLY A 239 -5.42 -21.54 -14.17
N ILE A 240 -4.65 -22.50 -13.68
CA ILE A 240 -3.20 -22.61 -13.89
C ILE A 240 -2.84 -22.86 -15.36
N LYS A 241 -3.80 -23.32 -16.18
CA LYS A 241 -3.60 -23.51 -17.64
C LYS A 241 -3.21 -22.20 -18.35
N TRP A 242 -3.68 -21.05 -17.87
CA TRP A 242 -3.32 -19.74 -18.44
C TRP A 242 -2.18 -19.06 -17.66
N PHE A 243 -2.13 -19.21 -16.33
CA PHE A 243 -1.15 -18.55 -15.47
C PHE A 243 0.27 -19.15 -15.55
N GLY A 244 0.40 -20.43 -15.90
CA GLY A 244 1.70 -21.08 -16.11
C GLY A 244 1.67 -22.29 -17.03
N LYS A 245 0.85 -22.20 -18.08
CA LYS A 245 0.73 -23.20 -19.15
C LYS A 245 0.62 -24.64 -18.62
N ALA A 246 -0.12 -24.89 -17.55
CA ALA A 246 -0.17 -26.24 -16.99
C ALA A 246 -0.74 -27.28 -17.97
N ARG A 247 -0.08 -28.45 -18.02
CA ARG A 247 -0.39 -29.57 -18.91
C ARG A 247 -0.96 -30.76 -18.12
N ASP A 248 -1.76 -31.58 -18.78
CA ASP A 248 -2.18 -32.87 -18.23
C ASP A 248 -0.96 -33.80 -18.03
N PRO A 249 -0.90 -34.59 -16.93
CA PRO A 249 0.20 -35.50 -16.66
C PRO A 249 0.36 -36.54 -17.77
N ARG A 250 1.59 -36.76 -18.25
CA ARG A 250 1.88 -37.85 -19.20
C ARG A 250 1.74 -39.22 -18.51
N PRO A 251 1.26 -40.27 -19.21
CA PRO A 251 1.25 -41.60 -18.65
C PRO A 251 2.68 -42.03 -18.28
N GLY A 252 2.93 -42.30 -16.99
CA GLY A 252 4.23 -42.69 -16.44
C GLY A 252 4.90 -41.68 -15.49
N GLU A 253 4.43 -40.42 -15.42
CA GLU A 253 5.01 -39.42 -14.51
C GLU A 253 4.41 -39.51 -13.10
N HIS A 254 4.92 -40.43 -12.28
CA HIS A 254 4.63 -40.48 -10.84
C HIS A 254 5.68 -39.69 -10.06
N PHE A 255 5.21 -38.71 -9.28
CA PHE A 255 5.99 -37.97 -8.27
C PHE A 255 7.20 -37.16 -8.74
N VAL A 256 7.02 -36.22 -9.67
CA VAL A 256 7.77 -34.94 -9.74
C VAL A 256 6.86 -33.88 -10.33
#